data_AF-A0AB38P651-F1
#
_entry.id   AF-A0AB38P651-F1
#
_cell.length_a   1.000
_cell.length_b   1.000
_cell.length_c   1.000
_cell.angle_alpha   90.00
_cell.angle_beta   90.00
_cell.angle_gamma   90.00
#
_symmetry.space_group_name_H-M   'P 1'
#
loop_
_entity.id
_entity.type
_entity.pdbx_description
1 polymer ?
#
loop_
_entity_poly.entity_id
_entity_poly.type
_entity_poly.pdbx_seq_one_letter_code
_entity_poly.pdbx_strand_id
1 'polypeptide(L)'
;MNHVEFIEKHVREELIRQGFTAAVAQGGAFQAVDMYKRMSQASRKGRIFDDVLRHAKLWAEKQTVPADRFESKRVKRERQQGLF
;
A
#
# COMPACT_ATOMS: atom_id res chain seq x y z
N MET A 1 -14.26 -14.86 -10.41
CA MET A 1 -12.96 -14.35 -9.92
C MET A 1 -12.41 -15.35 -8.94
N ASN A 2 -11.19 -15.83 -9.16
CA ASN A 2 -10.48 -16.70 -8.23
C ASN A 2 -10.07 -15.90 -6.97
N HIS A 3 -9.79 -16.55 -5.84
CA HIS A 3 -9.37 -15.89 -4.61
C HIS A 3 -8.08 -15.06 -4.78
N VAL A 4 -7.17 -15.54 -5.62
CA VAL A 4 -5.92 -14.83 -5.95
C VAL A 4 -6.21 -13.52 -6.70
N GLU A 5 -7.05 -13.59 -7.74
CA GLU A 5 -7.47 -12.41 -8.51
C GLU A 5 -8.25 -11.42 -7.64
N PHE A 6 -9.06 -11.94 -6.70
CA PHE A 6 -9.76 -11.14 -5.71
C PHE A 6 -8.79 -10.32 -4.86
N ILE A 7 -7.78 -10.98 -4.30
CA ILE A 7 -6.80 -10.31 -3.45
C ILE A 7 -6.00 -9.29 -4.27
N GLU A 8 -5.51 -9.68 -5.45
CA GLU A 8 -4.70 -8.79 -6.28
C GLU A 8 -5.46 -7.51 -6.65
N LYS A 9 -6.69 -7.64 -7.16
CA LYS A 9 -7.48 -6.49 -7.61
C LYS A 9 -7.85 -5.56 -6.45
N HIS A 10 -8.39 -6.10 -5.36
CA HIS A 10 -8.87 -5.28 -4.25
C HIS A 10 -7.72 -4.66 -3.45
N VAL A 11 -6.59 -5.36 -3.26
CA VAL A 11 -5.42 -4.77 -2.60
C VAL A 11 -4.84 -3.64 -3.43
N ARG A 12 -4.74 -3.81 -4.76
CA ARG A 12 -4.28 -2.76 -5.66
C ARG A 12 -5.19 -1.53 -5.59
N GLU A 13 -6.50 -1.72 -5.68
CA GLU A 13 -7.48 -0.63 -5.60
C GLU A 13 -7.40 0.10 -4.25
N GLU A 14 -7.27 -0.63 -3.15
CA GLU A 14 -7.10 -0.06 -1.81
C GLU A 14 -5.81 0.76 -1.66
N LEU A 15 -4.68 0.28 -2.21
CA LEU A 15 -3.42 1.03 -2.17
C LEU A 15 -3.48 2.30 -3.03
N ILE A 16 -4.11 2.23 -4.21
CA ILE A 16 -4.32 3.43 -5.04
C ILE A 16 -5.22 4.44 -4.31
N ARG A 17 -6.30 3.97 -3.66
CA ARG A 17 -7.20 4.81 -2.86
C ARG A 17 -6.47 5.53 -1.72
N GLN A 18 -5.41 4.93 -1.18
CA GLN A 18 -4.58 5.52 -0.14
C GLN A 18 -3.51 6.50 -0.67
N GLY A 19 -3.41 6.67 -1.99
CA GLY A 19 -2.49 7.61 -2.62
C GLY A 19 -1.12 7.03 -2.98
N PHE A 20 -0.94 5.70 -2.92
CA PHE A 20 0.25 5.08 -3.49
C PHE A 20 0.20 5.13 -5.03
N THR A 21 1.38 5.25 -5.66
CA THR A 21 1.47 5.21 -7.12
C THR A 21 1.04 3.84 -7.66
N ALA A 22 0.57 3.77 -8.90
CA ALA A 22 0.12 2.52 -9.51
C ALA A 22 1.21 1.43 -9.50
N ALA A 23 2.48 1.81 -9.66
CA ALA A 23 3.62 0.89 -9.61
C ALA A 23 3.80 0.28 -8.21
N VAL A 24 3.75 1.12 -7.16
CA VAL A 24 3.84 0.65 -5.77
C VAL A 24 2.60 -0.16 -5.39
N ALA A 25 1.41 0.24 -5.84
CA ALA A 25 0.18 -0.52 -5.60
C ALA A 25 0.22 -1.91 -6.25
N GLN A 26 0.75 -2.03 -7.47
CA GLN A 26 0.92 -3.32 -8.14
C GLN A 26 1.93 -4.21 -7.41
N GLY A 27 3.07 -3.66 -6.96
CA GLY A 27 4.04 -4.40 -6.16
C GLY A 27 3.49 -4.86 -4.81
N GLY A 28 2.68 -4.02 -4.15
CA GLY A 28 2.00 -4.37 -2.90
C GLY A 28 0.96 -5.47 -3.10
N ALA A 29 0.24 -5.47 -4.22
CA ALA A 29 -0.71 -6.52 -4.57
C ALA A 29 -0.01 -7.88 -4.78
N PHE A 30 1.16 -7.90 -5.43
CA PHE A 30 1.95 -9.14 -5.55
C PHE A 30 2.42 -9.67 -4.19
N GLN A 31 2.81 -8.80 -3.26
CA GLN A 31 3.16 -9.22 -1.90
C GLN A 31 1.96 -9.75 -1.12
N ALA A 32 0.77 -9.16 -1.27
CA ALA A 32 -0.45 -9.69 -0.69
C ALA A 32 -0.77 -11.10 -1.21
N VAL A 33 -0.64 -11.31 -2.52
CA VAL A 33 -0.84 -12.62 -3.16
C VAL A 33 0.18 -13.64 -2.69
N ASP A 34 1.46 -13.27 -2.63
CA ASP A 34 2.53 -14.15 -2.15
C ASP A 34 2.29 -14.57 -0.70
N MET A 35 1.94 -13.61 0.17
CA MET A 35 1.59 -13.93 1.55
C MET A 35 0.35 -14.83 1.63
N TYR A 36 -0.70 -14.55 0.85
CA TYR A 36 -1.90 -15.40 0.81
C TYR A 36 -1.58 -16.85 0.42
N LYS A 37 -0.72 -17.06 -0.58
CA LYS A 37 -0.31 -18.40 -1.03
C LYS A 37 0.48 -19.17 0.02
N ARG A 38 1.29 -18.47 0.83
CA ARG A 38 2.11 -19.07 1.89
C ARG A 38 1.37 -19.21 3.23
N MET A 39 0.26 -18.50 3.38
CA MET A 39 -0.52 -18.44 4.61
C MET A 39 -1.38 -19.69 4.76
N SER A 40 -1.16 -20.45 5.84
CA SER A 40 -1.98 -21.63 6.15
C SER A 40 -3.31 -21.27 6.79
N GLN A 41 -3.38 -20.18 7.56
CA GLN A 41 -4.57 -19.69 8.26
C GLN A 41 -4.51 -18.17 8.45
N ALA A 42 -5.67 -17.52 8.49
CA ALA A 42 -5.78 -16.11 8.85
C ALA A 42 -5.57 -15.90 10.35
N SER A 43 -5.16 -14.70 10.75
CA SER A 43 -4.92 -14.35 12.16
C SER A 43 -6.20 -14.49 13.01
N ARG A 44 -7.37 -14.27 12.40
CA ARG A 44 -8.70 -14.49 12.98
C ARG A 44 -9.68 -14.93 11.89
N LYS A 45 -10.75 -15.61 12.29
CA LYS A 45 -11.84 -16.04 11.37
C LYS A 45 -12.34 -14.85 10.54
N GLY A 46 -12.23 -14.97 9.22
CA GLY A 46 -12.70 -13.96 8.26
C GLY A 46 -11.79 -12.73 8.07
N ARG A 47 -10.60 -12.68 8.69
CA ARG A 47 -9.69 -11.51 8.61
C ARG A 47 -8.53 -11.67 7.64
N ILE A 48 -8.60 -12.64 6.72
CA ILE A 48 -7.50 -12.92 5.78
C ILE A 48 -7.20 -11.73 4.87
N PHE A 49 -8.24 -11.00 4.45
CA PHE A 49 -8.07 -9.82 3.61
C PHE A 49 -7.36 -8.69 4.36
N ASP A 50 -7.74 -8.45 5.61
CA ASP A 50 -7.09 -7.43 6.43
C ASP A 50 -5.61 -7.74 6.67
N ASP A 51 -5.28 -9.02 6.88
CA ASP A 51 -3.91 -9.46 7.06
C ASP A 51 -3.06 -9.18 5.81
N VAL A 52 -3.55 -9.57 4.63
CA VAL A 52 -2.85 -9.32 3.36
C VAL A 52 -2.78 -7.85 2.99
N LEU A 53 -3.83 -7.08 3.28
CA LEU A 53 -3.83 -5.65 3.07
C LEU A 53 -2.84 -4.95 4.00
N ARG A 54 -2.73 -5.37 5.27
CA ARG A 54 -1.75 -4.84 6.22
C ARG A 54 -0.33 -5.10 5.73
N HIS A 55 -0.05 -6.32 5.26
CA HIS A 55 1.27 -6.67 4.75
C HIS A 55 1.64 -5.84 3.51
N ALA A 56 0.70 -5.68 2.58
CA ALA A 56 0.88 -4.87 1.38
C ALA A 56 1.13 -3.38 1.70
N LYS A 57 0.41 -2.82 2.68
CA LYS A 57 0.63 -1.43 3.15
C LYS A 57 2.03 -1.25 3.72
N LEU A 58 2.46 -2.14 4.62
CA LEU A 58 3.79 -2.07 5.23
C LEU A 58 4.90 -2.19 4.18
N TRP A 59 4.67 -2.98 3.13
CA TRP A 59 5.59 -3.05 2.01
C TRP A 59 5.60 -1.76 1.19
N ALA A 60 4.42 -1.23 0.83
CA ALA A 60 4.26 -0.02 0.04
C ALA A 60 4.87 1.21 0.73
N GLU A 61 4.68 1.35 2.03
CA GLU A 61 5.30 2.40 2.85
C GLU A 61 6.82 2.37 2.82
N LYS A 62 7.43 1.18 2.72
CA LYS A 62 8.88 1.02 2.61
C LYS A 62 9.40 1.33 1.21
N GLN A 63 8.56 1.22 0.18
CA GLN A 63 8.93 1.55 -1.20
C GLN A 63 8.86 3.05 -1.48
N THR A 64 8.08 3.81 -0.71
CA THR A 64 8.14 5.27 -0.78
C THR A 64 9.46 5.74 -0.16
N VAL A 65 10.42 6.13 -0.99
CA VAL A 65 11.69 6.69 -0.52
C VAL A 65 11.43 7.98 0.27
N PRO A 66 12.28 8.34 1.25
CA PRO A 66 12.14 9.59 1.99
C PRO A 66 12.07 10.81 1.06
N ALA A 67 12.73 10.77 -0.10
CA ALA A 67 12.71 11.84 -1.10
C ALA A 67 11.29 12.23 -1.54
N ASP A 68 10.39 11.27 -1.78
CA ASP A 68 8.98 11.56 -2.15
C ASP A 68 8.19 12.18 -0.98
N ARG A 69 8.53 11.82 0.26
CA ARG A 69 8.00 12.49 1.48
C ARG A 69 8.61 13.88 1.70
N PHE A 70 9.85 14.11 1.26
CA PHE A 70 10.51 15.41 1.37
C PHE A 70 10.00 16.38 0.30
N GLU A 71 9.70 15.94 -0.92
CA GLU A 71 9.13 16.79 -1.98
C GLU A 71 7.77 17.38 -1.53
N SER A 72 6.89 16.54 -1.00
CA SER A 72 5.59 16.97 -0.47
C SER A 72 5.69 17.91 0.75
N LYS A 73 6.73 17.76 1.59
CA LYS A 73 7.03 18.70 2.68
C LYS A 73 7.69 19.99 2.18
N ARG A 74 8.48 19.95 1.12
CA ARG A 74 9.15 21.11 0.50
C ARG A 74 8.13 22.05 -0.14
N VAL A 75 7.17 21.49 -0.90
CA VAL A 75 6.04 22.26 -1.48
C VAL A 75 5.20 22.95 -0.39
N LYS A 76 5.01 22.30 0.77
CA LYS A 76 4.28 22.90 1.91
C LYS A 76 5.04 24.08 2.55
N ARG A 77 6.37 24.01 2.62
CA ARG A 77 7.20 25.11 3.14
C ARG A 77 7.29 26.29 2.17
N GLU A 78 7.31 26.03 0.87
CA GLU A 78 7.39 27.07 -0.16
C GLU A 78 6.10 27.91 -0.26
N ARG A 79 4.95 27.33 0.10
CA ARG A 79 3.67 28.08 0.23
C ARG A 79 3.58 28.98 1.45
N GLN A 80 4.51 28.88 2.40
CA GLN A 80 4.55 29.80 3.53
C GLN A 80 5.25 31.08 3.07
N GLN A 81 4.51 31.91 2.33
CA GLN A 81 4.90 33.27 1.98
C GLN A 81 5.38 33.97 3.27
N GLY A 82 6.59 34.50 3.19
CA GLY A 82 7.26 35.18 4.29
C GLY A 82 6.39 36.28 4.88
N LEU A 83 6.19 36.20 6.19
CA LEU A 83 5.71 37.29 7.03
C LEU A 83 6.94 38.04 7.57
N PHE A 84 7.70 38.70 6.69
CA PHE A 84 8.64 39.79 7.02
C PHE A 84 8.92 40.61 5.76
#